data_AF-A0A7W1FE55-F1
#
_entry.id   AF-A0A7W1FE55-F1
#
_cell.length_a   1.000
_cell.length_b   1.000
_cell.length_c   1.000
_cell.angle_alpha   90.00
_cell.angle_beta   90.00
_cell.angle_gamma   90.00
#
_symmetry.space_group_name_H-M   'P 1'
#
loop_
_entity.id
_entity.type
_entity.pdbx_description
1 polymer ?
#
loop_
_entity_poly.entity_id
_entity_poly.type
_entity_poly.pdbx_seq_one_letter_code
_entity_poly.pdbx_strand_id
1 'polypeptide(L)'
;MKKKSPTVFVRSPNIFVLCFAFLIALGLLAAQFRPVAVNAQPDEASPTSVQFNENFDGVTAPQLPIGWTTAVTGTTALPFATVTNRPDTPPNSVYTNDPAIISSSEIVSPSVRIGSNLPKLIFRHAFNTESGFDGGVLEIKIGNGNFQDILAAGGSFQTGAYRVEPLRSDFENPLGGRRAWTGLSAGSVANPTFITTEINLPVAAYRQLVQFRWRHGSDRVFAAEGVSGWWIDTIQVTNDISGENNNAITIPFTGLTSPYPSEINIANLDGLVKGVQVNLKNFNHTSPDDVDLMLVAPNGRKVILMSDVGGTNPVSNLNLSFDDTATASLPDDDAIVDGSYKPTNFEPNDDFPLPAPQGEPTGAMLAAFNGSNPNGAWKLFLVDDDYGNNIANAGNISGGWSIVIQTSTNLINIPTIGAAEPYPSQVTISGLQGSVTKAVVTLKNFSHLAPDDVDVLLVAPNGRNVVLMSDAGGNTEVGGLNLV
;
A
#
# COMPACT_ATOMS: atom_id res chain seq x y z
N MET A 1 43.04 38.49 77.67
CA MET A 1 43.67 39.69 77.06
C MET A 1 43.25 39.78 75.59
N LYS A 2 43.81 40.75 74.82
CA LYS A 2 43.57 41.04 73.39
C LYS A 2 43.53 39.79 72.48
N LYS A 3 43.01 39.76 71.24
CA LYS A 3 42.06 40.50 70.36
C LYS A 3 42.45 40.12 68.91
N LYS A 4 41.46 39.93 68.01
CA LYS A 4 41.54 39.87 66.52
C LYS A 4 41.91 38.56 65.77
N SER A 5 41.03 38.29 64.80
CA SER A 5 41.05 37.44 63.58
C SER A 5 41.97 38.05 62.46
N PRO A 6 42.05 37.58 61.17
CA PRO A 6 40.99 36.92 60.34
C PRO A 6 41.39 35.85 59.26
N THR A 7 40.38 35.15 58.69
CA THR A 7 40.20 34.60 57.30
C THR A 7 41.33 33.76 56.64
N VAL A 8 41.15 32.69 55.83
CA VAL A 8 40.17 32.28 54.77
C VAL A 8 40.50 30.80 54.35
N PHE A 9 39.76 29.90 53.64
CA PHE A 9 38.39 29.80 53.06
C PHE A 9 37.99 28.32 52.71
N VAL A 10 36.68 28.04 52.57
CA VAL A 10 35.95 27.06 51.69
C VAL A 10 36.50 25.64 51.34
N ARG A 11 35.78 24.58 51.80
CA ARG A 11 34.92 23.66 50.98
C ARG A 11 33.95 22.82 51.87
N SER A 12 32.93 22.21 51.23
CA SER A 12 31.74 21.49 51.76
C SER A 12 31.93 19.93 51.72
N PRO A 13 30.98 18.98 52.04
CA PRO A 13 29.49 19.09 52.08
C PRO A 13 28.61 18.15 53.00
N ASN A 14 27.27 18.28 52.85
CA ASN A 14 26.18 17.25 52.82
C ASN A 14 25.41 16.66 54.07
N ILE A 15 24.09 16.42 53.82
CA ILE A 15 23.12 15.38 54.32
C ILE A 15 21.98 15.71 55.34
N PHE A 16 20.85 14.98 55.16
CA PHE A 16 19.43 15.09 55.59
C PHE A 16 19.04 14.69 57.04
N VAL A 17 17.85 15.17 57.51
CA VAL A 17 16.85 14.45 58.36
C VAL A 17 15.39 14.95 58.05
N LEU A 18 14.34 14.13 58.28
CA LEU A 18 12.89 14.44 58.08
C LEU A 18 12.15 14.90 59.37
N CYS A 19 10.87 15.30 59.27
CA CYS A 19 9.96 15.51 60.42
C CYS A 19 8.48 15.12 60.17
N PHE A 20 7.60 15.33 61.17
CA PHE A 20 6.39 14.51 61.45
C PHE A 20 5.01 15.05 60.99
N ALA A 21 3.99 14.18 61.11
CA ALA A 21 2.61 14.29 60.61
C ALA A 21 1.60 15.09 61.47
N PHE A 22 0.38 15.31 60.94
CA PHE A 22 -0.86 15.46 61.72
C PHE A 22 -2.11 15.03 60.92
N LEU A 23 -3.26 14.80 61.58
CA LEU A 23 -4.45 14.14 61.01
C LEU A 23 -5.76 14.71 61.61
N ILE A 24 -6.73 15.09 60.76
CA ILE A 24 -8.12 15.44 61.13
C ILE A 24 -9.06 14.89 60.03
N ALA A 25 -10.26 14.45 60.40
CA ALA A 25 -11.24 13.86 59.49
C ALA A 25 -12.59 14.59 59.47
N LEU A 26 -13.19 14.72 58.29
CA LEU A 26 -14.62 14.92 58.08
C LEU A 26 -14.99 14.34 56.71
N GLY A 27 -16.05 13.53 56.62
CA GLY A 27 -16.34 12.73 55.43
C GLY A 27 -17.49 13.26 54.58
N LEU A 28 -17.38 13.12 53.25
CA LEU A 28 -18.50 13.29 52.31
C LEU A 28 -18.25 12.53 51.00
N LEU A 29 -19.18 11.62 50.68
CA LEU A 29 -19.51 11.07 49.36
C LEU A 29 -18.35 10.85 48.34
N ALA A 30 -17.52 9.82 48.58
CA ALA A 30 -16.64 9.30 47.54
C ALA A 30 -17.45 8.52 46.47
N ALA A 31 -17.81 9.19 45.37
CA ALA A 31 -18.27 8.51 44.17
C ALA A 31 -17.17 7.55 43.67
N GLN A 32 -17.55 6.37 43.17
CA GLN A 32 -16.59 5.42 42.60
C GLN A 32 -16.07 5.92 41.24
N PHE A 33 -15.09 6.81 41.28
CA PHE A 33 -14.21 7.08 40.15
C PHE A 33 -13.38 5.82 39.88
N ARG A 34 -13.96 4.90 39.09
CA ARG A 34 -13.15 4.04 38.24
C ARG A 34 -12.24 4.98 37.44
N PRO A 35 -10.92 4.76 37.35
CA PRO A 35 -10.15 5.40 36.30
C PRO A 35 -10.76 4.93 34.98
N VAL A 36 -11.35 5.85 34.22
CA VAL A 36 -11.61 5.60 32.81
C VAL A 36 -10.23 5.49 32.18
N ALA A 37 -9.82 4.25 31.90
CA ALA A 37 -8.69 4.02 31.03
C ALA A 37 -9.07 4.63 29.68
N VAL A 38 -8.50 5.80 29.37
CA VAL A 38 -8.55 6.36 28.03
C VAL A 38 -7.59 5.51 27.20
N ASN A 39 -8.08 4.32 26.82
CA ASN A 39 -7.53 3.55 25.72
C ASN A 39 -7.86 4.30 24.42
N ALA A 40 -7.20 5.44 24.23
CA ALA A 40 -6.64 5.71 22.92
C ALA A 40 -5.57 4.62 22.70
N GLN A 41 -5.99 3.45 22.21
CA GLN A 41 -5.07 2.74 21.32
C GLN A 41 -4.73 3.73 20.20
N PRO A 42 -3.45 3.84 19.78
CA PRO A 42 -3.22 4.34 18.44
C PRO A 42 -3.99 3.44 17.47
N ASP A 43 -4.52 3.99 16.39
CA ASP A 43 -5.02 3.16 15.30
C ASP A 43 -3.92 2.16 14.93
N GLU A 44 -4.20 0.87 15.06
CA GLU A 44 -3.25 -0.18 14.66
C GLU A 44 -3.15 -0.10 13.15
N ALA A 45 -2.15 0.66 12.69
CA ALA A 45 -1.88 0.88 11.28
C ALA A 45 -1.79 -0.48 10.60
N SER A 46 -2.69 -0.70 9.64
CA SER A 46 -2.76 -1.93 8.84
C SER A 46 -1.35 -2.29 8.37
N PRO A 47 -0.91 -3.56 8.54
CA PRO A 47 0.48 -3.93 8.26
C PRO A 47 0.90 -3.54 6.82
N THR A 48 2.20 -3.38 6.60
CA THR A 48 2.71 -2.84 5.34
C THR A 48 3.53 -3.86 4.57
N SER A 49 3.01 -4.35 3.44
CA SER A 49 3.77 -5.23 2.55
C SER A 49 4.64 -4.40 1.62
N VAL A 50 5.95 -4.68 1.60
CA VAL A 50 6.90 -4.00 0.71
C VAL A 50 6.89 -4.69 -0.66
N GLN A 51 6.40 -3.98 -1.67
CA GLN A 51 6.26 -4.43 -3.07
C GLN A 51 7.51 -4.16 -3.90
N PHE A 52 8.30 -3.17 -3.49
CA PHE A 52 9.57 -2.80 -4.09
C PHE A 52 10.47 -2.25 -3.00
N ASN A 53 11.75 -2.63 -3.01
CA ASN A 53 12.77 -2.12 -2.10
C ASN A 53 14.07 -1.91 -2.88
N GLU A 54 14.62 -0.70 -2.85
CA GLU A 54 15.95 -0.38 -3.37
C GLU A 54 16.73 0.43 -2.34
N ASN A 55 17.94 -0.03 -2.04
CA ASN A 55 18.92 0.63 -1.18
C ASN A 55 20.28 0.81 -1.88
N PHE A 56 20.38 0.51 -3.17
CA PHE A 56 21.59 0.65 -4.00
C PHE A 56 22.82 -0.15 -3.54
N ASP A 57 22.74 -0.89 -2.43
CA ASP A 57 23.83 -1.67 -1.82
C ASP A 57 24.24 -2.90 -2.63
N GLY A 58 23.38 -3.39 -3.52
CA GLY A 58 23.62 -4.59 -4.34
C GLY A 58 24.62 -4.41 -5.49
N VAL A 59 25.26 -3.25 -5.63
CA VAL A 59 26.15 -2.91 -6.76
C VAL A 59 27.46 -2.25 -6.32
N THR A 60 28.49 -2.33 -7.17
CA THR A 60 29.76 -1.62 -6.93
C THR A 60 29.64 -0.18 -7.43
N ALA A 61 29.85 0.80 -6.56
CA ALA A 61 29.84 2.20 -6.96
C ALA A 61 30.90 2.49 -8.05
N PRO A 62 30.56 3.25 -9.12
CA PRO A 62 29.37 4.10 -9.28
C PRO A 62 28.22 3.48 -10.11
N GLN A 63 28.13 2.15 -10.23
CA GLN A 63 27.08 1.49 -11.03
C GLN A 63 25.69 1.67 -10.42
N LEU A 64 24.65 1.75 -11.27
CA LEU A 64 23.25 1.63 -10.83
C LEU A 64 22.79 0.15 -10.90
N PRO A 65 21.83 -0.28 -10.07
CA PRO A 65 21.19 -1.59 -10.19
C PRO A 65 20.42 -1.75 -11.50
N ILE A 66 20.14 -3.00 -11.90
CA ILE A 66 19.56 -3.32 -13.21
C ILE A 66 18.16 -2.69 -13.36
N GLY A 67 17.90 -2.10 -14.52
CA GLY A 67 16.62 -1.45 -14.86
C GLY A 67 16.50 0.01 -14.41
N TRP A 68 17.39 0.50 -13.54
CA TRP A 68 17.53 1.94 -13.30
C TRP A 68 18.17 2.63 -14.50
N THR A 69 17.71 3.84 -14.82
CA THR A 69 18.28 4.66 -15.89
C THR A 69 18.48 6.10 -15.43
N THR A 70 19.42 6.82 -16.04
CA THR A 70 19.85 8.16 -15.63
C THR A 70 20.07 9.04 -16.85
N ALA A 71 19.75 10.33 -16.74
CA ALA A 71 19.96 11.32 -17.79
C ALA A 71 20.40 12.66 -17.18
N VAL A 72 21.17 13.44 -17.93
CA VAL A 72 21.74 14.72 -17.48
C VAL A 72 21.83 15.74 -18.62
N THR A 73 21.58 17.01 -18.29
CA THR A 73 21.88 18.17 -19.13
C THR A 73 22.69 19.20 -18.33
N GLY A 74 23.49 20.02 -19.02
CA GLY A 74 24.48 20.91 -18.40
C GLY A 74 25.90 20.31 -18.44
N THR A 75 26.93 21.16 -18.50
CA THR A 75 28.33 20.74 -18.75
C THR A 75 29.10 20.30 -17.50
N THR A 76 28.68 20.72 -16.31
CA THR A 76 29.28 20.40 -15.00
C THR A 76 28.30 19.70 -14.06
N ALA A 77 27.12 19.34 -14.56
CA ALA A 77 26.18 18.48 -13.86
C ALA A 77 26.59 17.00 -14.01
N LEU A 78 26.43 16.24 -12.94
CA LEU A 78 26.66 14.81 -12.91
C LEU A 78 25.33 14.08 -13.17
N PRO A 79 25.32 12.95 -13.89
CA PRO A 79 24.19 12.04 -13.84
C PRO A 79 24.09 11.45 -12.43
N PHE A 80 22.88 11.07 -12.00
CA PHE A 80 22.72 10.29 -10.78
C PHE A 80 23.49 8.96 -10.90
N ALA A 81 24.36 8.71 -9.92
CA ALA A 81 25.21 7.50 -9.82
C ALA A 81 25.45 7.14 -8.34
N THR A 82 25.83 5.89 -8.05
CA THR A 82 26.03 5.45 -6.65
C THR A 82 27.34 5.98 -6.05
N VAL A 83 27.31 6.28 -4.75
CA VAL A 83 28.43 6.80 -3.97
C VAL A 83 28.48 6.18 -2.57
N THR A 84 29.69 5.97 -2.06
CA THR A 84 29.96 5.35 -0.74
C THR A 84 30.22 6.36 0.38
N ASN A 85 30.17 7.66 0.09
CA ASN A 85 30.57 8.72 1.04
C ASN A 85 29.42 9.23 1.94
N ARG A 86 28.16 8.94 1.60
CA ARG A 86 26.97 9.31 2.37
C ARG A 86 25.80 8.32 2.11
N PRO A 87 25.96 7.02 2.39
CA PRO A 87 24.81 6.12 2.51
C PRO A 87 23.88 6.53 3.66
N ASP A 88 22.62 6.12 3.57
CA ASP A 88 21.74 5.93 4.73
C ASP A 88 21.86 4.48 5.21
N THR A 89 21.72 3.54 4.28
CA THR A 89 22.05 2.12 4.42
C THR A 89 23.39 1.83 3.72
N PRO A 90 24.43 1.34 4.43
CA PRO A 90 25.75 1.15 3.82
C PRO A 90 25.88 -0.19 3.07
N PRO A 91 26.65 -0.25 1.97
CA PRO A 91 27.65 0.73 1.52
C PRO A 91 27.21 1.98 0.75
N ASN A 92 26.05 2.05 0.09
CA ASN A 92 25.80 3.01 -1.01
C ASN A 92 24.58 3.92 -0.80
N SER A 93 24.60 5.11 -1.42
CA SER A 93 23.39 5.84 -1.83
C SER A 93 23.55 6.34 -3.27
N VAL A 94 22.48 6.82 -3.92
CA VAL A 94 22.58 7.45 -5.25
C VAL A 94 22.64 8.97 -5.14
N TYR A 95 23.50 9.63 -5.92
CA TYR A 95 23.85 11.05 -5.78
C TYR A 95 23.93 11.80 -7.11
N THR A 96 23.48 13.06 -7.11
CA THR A 96 23.82 14.10 -8.10
C THR A 96 24.31 15.36 -7.41
N ASN A 97 25.17 16.15 -8.07
CA ASN A 97 25.58 17.47 -7.60
C ASN A 97 24.53 18.55 -7.88
N ASP A 98 24.72 19.69 -7.22
CA ASP A 98 24.00 20.96 -7.38
C ASP A 98 25.02 21.99 -7.91
N PRO A 99 25.05 22.26 -9.24
CA PRO A 99 26.01 23.15 -9.87
C PRO A 99 25.41 24.49 -10.34
N ALA A 100 26.21 25.55 -10.30
CA ALA A 100 25.89 26.90 -10.79
C ALA A 100 25.82 27.03 -12.33
N ILE A 101 25.06 26.15 -12.98
CA ILE A 101 24.71 26.18 -14.40
C ILE A 101 23.27 25.68 -14.60
N ILE A 102 22.61 26.14 -15.67
CA ILE A 102 21.32 25.60 -16.11
C ILE A 102 21.49 24.10 -16.37
N SER A 103 20.90 23.27 -15.52
CA SER A 103 21.11 21.82 -15.55
C SER A 103 19.86 21.06 -15.12
N SER A 104 19.80 19.80 -15.52
CA SER A 104 18.75 18.87 -15.10
C SER A 104 19.35 17.47 -15.05
N SER A 105 19.40 16.88 -13.85
CA SER A 105 19.83 15.48 -13.64
C SER A 105 18.63 14.66 -13.17
N GLU A 106 18.39 13.50 -13.76
CA GLU A 106 17.26 12.64 -13.40
C GLU A 106 17.65 11.17 -13.30
N ILE A 107 17.02 10.47 -12.36
CA ILE A 107 17.09 9.01 -12.22
C ILE A 107 15.67 8.42 -12.25
N VAL A 108 15.52 7.35 -13.01
CA VAL A 108 14.25 6.67 -13.28
C VAL A 108 14.33 5.22 -12.82
N SER A 109 13.32 4.78 -12.07
CA SER A 109 13.21 3.41 -11.56
C SER A 109 12.90 2.38 -12.65
N PRO A 110 13.17 1.09 -12.38
CA PRO A 110 12.45 -0.01 -13.00
C PRO A 110 10.92 0.17 -12.92
N SER A 111 10.17 -0.58 -13.72
CA SER A 111 8.71 -0.63 -13.61
C SER A 111 8.29 -1.36 -12.34
N VAL A 112 7.60 -0.67 -11.44
CA VAL A 112 7.07 -1.23 -10.18
C VAL A 112 5.57 -1.48 -10.31
N ARG A 113 5.08 -2.65 -9.89
CA ARG A 113 3.64 -2.90 -9.75
C ARG A 113 3.14 -2.26 -8.46
N ILE A 114 2.17 -1.37 -8.58
CA ILE A 114 1.49 -0.75 -7.43
C ILE A 114 0.28 -1.59 -7.08
N GLY A 115 0.05 -1.87 -5.80
CA GLY A 115 -1.14 -2.58 -5.34
C GLY A 115 -2.39 -1.71 -5.33
N SER A 116 -3.34 -2.05 -4.48
CA SER A 116 -4.72 -1.55 -4.57
C SER A 116 -5.26 -0.87 -3.31
N ASN A 117 -4.57 -0.96 -2.17
CA ASN A 117 -5.02 -0.37 -0.91
C ASN A 117 -3.95 0.56 -0.31
N LEU A 118 -4.28 1.85 -0.31
CA LEU A 118 -3.48 2.99 0.18
C LEU A 118 -1.96 2.88 -0.06
N PRO A 119 -1.48 2.44 -1.25
CA PRO A 119 -0.07 2.21 -1.46
C PRO A 119 0.73 3.49 -1.35
N LYS A 120 1.94 3.37 -0.78
CA LYS A 120 2.81 4.51 -0.48
C LYS A 120 4.15 4.36 -1.16
N LEU A 121 4.73 5.48 -1.57
CA LEU A 121 6.18 5.57 -1.79
C LEU A 121 6.81 6.18 -0.53
N ILE A 122 7.74 5.45 0.06
CA ILE A 122 8.57 5.88 1.17
C ILE A 122 10.00 5.94 0.64
N PHE A 123 10.76 7.00 0.94
CA PHE A 123 12.20 6.99 0.68
C PHE A 123 12.96 7.91 1.63
N ARG A 124 14.26 7.64 1.76
CA ARG A 124 15.20 8.45 2.53
C ARG A 124 15.96 9.34 1.56
N HIS A 125 16.07 10.63 1.85
CA HIS A 125 16.92 11.52 1.06
C HIS A 125 17.55 12.66 1.87
N ALA A 126 18.76 13.06 1.49
CA ALA A 126 19.45 14.23 2.00
C ALA A 126 19.71 15.20 0.84
N PHE A 127 19.52 16.50 1.03
CA PHE A 127 19.76 17.48 -0.03
C PHE A 127 20.28 18.81 0.53
N ASN A 128 21.08 19.50 -0.29
CA ASN A 128 21.61 20.84 -0.03
C ASN A 128 21.75 21.56 -1.38
N THR A 129 20.84 22.50 -1.63
CA THR A 129 20.56 23.13 -2.94
C THR A 129 20.31 24.63 -2.76
N GLU A 130 20.49 25.47 -3.78
CA GLU A 130 20.27 26.92 -3.62
C GLU A 130 18.80 27.22 -3.24
N SER A 131 18.58 27.75 -2.03
CA SER A 131 17.28 27.73 -1.36
C SER A 131 16.24 28.64 -2.02
N GLY A 132 15.32 28.05 -2.77
CA GLY A 132 14.26 28.71 -3.53
C GLY A 132 14.56 28.87 -5.02
N PHE A 133 15.76 28.48 -5.47
CA PHE A 133 16.24 28.60 -6.83
C PHE A 133 16.41 27.21 -7.44
N ASP A 134 17.13 26.35 -6.72
CA ASP A 134 17.50 25.00 -7.14
C ASP A 134 16.85 23.94 -6.27
N GLY A 135 16.69 22.73 -6.81
CA GLY A 135 15.98 21.69 -6.07
C GLY A 135 15.62 20.43 -6.81
N GLY A 136 14.93 19.56 -6.06
CA GLY A 136 14.48 18.24 -6.49
C GLY A 136 12.96 18.12 -6.54
N VAL A 137 12.46 17.39 -7.54
CA VAL A 137 11.06 16.96 -7.65
C VAL A 137 10.97 15.44 -7.81
N LEU A 138 9.83 14.88 -7.41
CA LEU A 138 9.41 13.52 -7.71
C LEU A 138 8.30 13.55 -8.76
N GLU A 139 8.45 12.68 -9.74
CA GLU A 139 7.49 12.45 -10.81
C GLU A 139 7.11 10.99 -10.89
N ILE A 140 5.89 10.72 -11.35
CA ILE A 140 5.38 9.38 -11.60
C ILE A 140 4.91 9.27 -13.05
N LYS A 141 5.25 8.15 -13.68
CA LYS A 141 4.68 7.69 -14.95
C LYS A 141 3.79 6.50 -14.64
N ILE A 142 2.52 6.57 -15.03
CA ILE A 142 1.53 5.52 -14.79
C ILE A 142 1.25 4.79 -16.11
N GLY A 143 1.47 3.48 -16.14
CA GLY A 143 1.35 2.66 -17.35
C GLY A 143 2.13 3.24 -18.53
N ASN A 144 1.45 3.39 -19.67
CA ASN A 144 2.00 3.97 -20.89
C ASN A 144 1.89 5.51 -20.96
N GLY A 145 1.59 6.18 -19.85
CA GLY A 145 1.51 7.64 -19.78
C GLY A 145 2.87 8.34 -19.86
N ASN A 146 2.83 9.68 -19.80
CA ASN A 146 4.00 10.53 -19.59
C ASN A 146 4.30 10.65 -18.08
N PHE A 147 5.55 10.97 -17.73
CA PHE A 147 5.91 11.43 -16.39
C PHE A 147 5.18 12.74 -16.05
N GLN A 148 4.62 12.81 -14.84
CA GLN A 148 3.95 13.99 -14.29
C GLN A 148 4.41 14.21 -12.84
N ASP A 149 4.35 15.45 -12.35
CA ASP A 149 4.62 15.74 -10.94
C ASP A 149 3.71 14.90 -10.03
N ILE A 150 4.26 14.36 -8.95
CA ILE A 150 3.52 13.48 -8.03
C ILE A 150 2.23 14.12 -7.49
N LEU A 151 2.21 15.44 -7.27
CA LEU A 151 1.01 16.17 -6.84
C LEU A 151 0.02 16.36 -7.99
N ALA A 152 0.50 16.62 -9.22
CA ALA A 152 -0.34 16.76 -10.40
C ALA A 152 -1.00 15.43 -10.82
N ALA A 153 -0.31 14.31 -10.58
CA ALA A 153 -0.86 12.97 -10.76
C ALA A 153 -1.92 12.59 -9.70
N GLY A 154 -2.07 13.39 -8.63
CA GLY A 154 -3.04 13.17 -7.54
C GLY A 154 -2.48 12.45 -6.30
N GLY A 155 -1.15 12.33 -6.16
CA GLY A 155 -0.50 11.86 -4.95
C GLY A 155 -0.46 12.92 -3.85
N SER A 156 -0.16 12.52 -2.61
CA SER A 156 -0.10 13.45 -1.46
C SER A 156 0.98 13.05 -0.46
N PHE A 157 1.72 14.05 0.06
CA PHE A 157 2.75 13.84 1.08
C PHE A 157 2.13 13.68 2.47
N GLN A 158 2.54 12.64 3.20
CA GLN A 158 2.32 12.48 4.64
C GLN A 158 3.44 13.15 5.45
N THR A 159 4.70 12.95 5.04
CA THR A 159 5.87 13.62 5.60
C THR A 159 6.93 13.89 4.53
N GLY A 160 7.89 14.76 4.84
CA GLY A 160 8.96 15.15 3.92
C GLY A 160 8.48 15.95 2.69
N ALA A 161 7.37 16.67 2.78
CA ALA A 161 6.76 17.37 1.64
C ALA A 161 7.66 18.46 1.00
N TYR A 162 7.40 18.78 -0.28
CA TYR A 162 7.91 19.98 -0.94
C TYR A 162 7.63 21.26 -0.12
N ARG A 163 8.49 22.28 -0.26
CA ARG A 163 8.18 23.63 0.24
C ARG A 163 6.88 24.16 -0.35
N VAL A 164 6.23 25.09 0.35
CA VAL A 164 4.98 25.73 -0.09
C VAL A 164 5.25 26.66 -1.28
N GLU A 165 6.29 27.48 -1.17
CA GLU A 165 6.75 28.34 -2.26
C GLU A 165 7.39 27.50 -3.39
N PRO A 166 7.12 27.84 -4.66
CA PRO A 166 7.78 27.21 -5.80
C PRO A 166 9.21 27.72 -6.00
N LEU A 167 10.00 26.97 -6.79
CA LEU A 167 11.28 27.43 -7.32
C LEU A 167 11.11 28.68 -8.18
N ARG A 168 12.08 29.58 -8.12
CA ARG A 168 12.15 30.80 -8.95
C ARG A 168 12.22 30.43 -10.44
N SER A 169 11.55 31.23 -11.27
CA SER A 169 11.50 31.06 -12.73
C SER A 169 12.29 32.12 -13.50
N ASP A 170 12.76 33.17 -12.81
CA ASP A 170 13.53 34.29 -13.35
C ASP A 170 15.03 34.00 -13.56
N PHE A 171 15.48 32.79 -13.23
CA PHE A 171 16.88 32.34 -13.34
C PHE A 171 17.11 31.11 -14.23
N GLU A 172 16.08 30.70 -14.98
CA GLU A 172 16.15 29.67 -16.04
C GLU A 172 16.35 28.22 -15.54
N ASN A 173 16.17 27.94 -14.24
CA ASN A 173 16.10 26.58 -13.71
C ASN A 173 15.03 25.73 -14.46
N PRO A 174 15.34 24.52 -14.98
CA PRO A 174 14.39 23.68 -15.73
C PRO A 174 13.17 23.18 -14.94
N LEU A 175 13.12 23.41 -13.63
CA LEU A 175 12.00 23.11 -12.72
C LEU A 175 11.31 24.37 -12.18
N GLY A 176 11.71 25.57 -12.63
CA GLY A 176 11.18 26.86 -12.18
C GLY A 176 9.65 26.95 -12.24
N GLY A 177 9.05 27.53 -11.20
CA GLY A 177 7.59 27.60 -11.02
C GLY A 177 6.96 26.36 -10.38
N ARG A 178 7.70 25.26 -10.17
CA ARG A 178 7.21 24.07 -9.43
C ARG A 178 7.54 24.15 -7.95
N ARG A 179 6.67 23.56 -7.12
CA ARG A 179 7.01 23.22 -5.73
C ARG A 179 8.03 22.07 -5.74
N ALA A 180 9.03 22.16 -4.86
CA ALA A 180 10.18 21.25 -4.84
C ALA A 180 10.76 21.08 -3.44
N TRP A 181 11.67 20.12 -3.30
CA TRP A 181 12.67 20.10 -2.23
C TRP A 181 13.78 21.09 -2.55
N THR A 182 14.05 22.04 -1.67
CA THR A 182 15.02 23.11 -1.92
C THR A 182 15.62 23.65 -0.60
N GLY A 183 16.86 24.14 -0.66
CA GLY A 183 17.66 24.46 0.52
C GLY A 183 18.31 23.21 1.10
N LEU A 184 18.44 23.17 2.43
CA LEU A 184 18.97 22.04 3.20
C LEU A 184 17.84 21.14 3.72
N SER A 185 18.01 19.81 3.65
CA SER A 185 17.06 18.81 4.17
C SER A 185 16.99 18.81 5.71
N ALA A 186 18.15 18.58 6.34
CA ALA A 186 18.38 18.56 7.78
C ALA A 186 19.90 18.58 8.06
N GLY A 187 20.29 18.77 9.32
CA GLY A 187 21.69 18.77 9.74
C GLY A 187 22.40 20.10 9.49
N SER A 188 23.43 20.11 8.64
CA SER A 188 24.19 21.33 8.30
C SER A 188 24.65 21.30 6.84
N VAL A 189 25.02 22.46 6.28
CA VAL A 189 25.56 22.54 4.90
C VAL A 189 26.83 21.71 4.67
N ALA A 190 27.61 21.42 5.73
CA ALA A 190 28.76 20.51 5.65
C ALA A 190 28.36 19.03 5.77
N ASN A 191 27.20 18.73 6.37
CA ASN A 191 26.65 17.39 6.53
C ASN A 191 25.12 17.38 6.40
N PRO A 192 24.60 17.40 5.16
CA PRO A 192 23.18 17.21 4.90
C PRO A 192 22.74 15.84 5.43
N THR A 193 21.64 15.82 6.17
CA THR A 193 21.14 14.62 6.87
C THR A 193 19.90 14.08 6.17
N PHE A 194 19.77 12.75 6.12
CA PHE A 194 18.64 12.06 5.51
C PHE A 194 17.34 12.34 6.29
N ILE A 195 16.37 12.89 5.59
CA ILE A 195 14.96 12.94 6.04
C ILE A 195 14.19 11.79 5.38
N THR A 196 13.10 11.38 6.00
CA THR A 196 12.15 10.44 5.42
C THR A 196 11.04 11.21 4.72
N THR A 197 10.71 10.81 3.50
CA THR A 197 9.56 11.28 2.74
C THR A 197 8.59 10.13 2.55
N GLU A 198 7.31 10.36 2.81
CA GLU A 198 6.22 9.39 2.66
C GLU A 198 5.09 10.02 1.84
N ILE A 199 4.63 9.30 0.82
CA ILE A 199 3.65 9.78 -0.16
C ILE A 199 2.57 8.72 -0.33
N ASN A 200 1.30 9.08 -0.11
CA ASN A 200 0.18 8.28 -0.61
C ASN A 200 0.17 8.39 -2.13
N LEU A 201 0.26 7.25 -2.83
CA LEU A 201 0.26 7.22 -4.29
C LEU A 201 -1.14 7.54 -4.85
N PRO A 202 -1.22 8.17 -6.04
CA PRO A 202 -2.50 8.51 -6.65
C PRO A 202 -3.34 7.25 -6.94
N VAL A 203 -4.66 7.35 -6.77
CA VAL A 203 -5.60 6.25 -7.06
C VAL A 203 -5.48 5.75 -8.51
N ALA A 204 -5.10 6.63 -9.44
CA ALA A 204 -4.85 6.26 -10.84
C ALA A 204 -3.66 5.31 -11.04
N ALA A 205 -2.73 5.22 -10.08
CA ALA A 205 -1.62 4.27 -10.12
C ALA A 205 -2.01 2.87 -9.65
N TYR A 206 -3.17 2.69 -9.00
CA TYR A 206 -3.49 1.42 -8.34
C TYR A 206 -3.62 0.29 -9.37
N ARG A 207 -3.00 -0.85 -9.05
CA ARG A 207 -2.91 -2.05 -9.92
C ARG A 207 -2.14 -1.85 -11.24
N GLN A 208 -1.57 -0.66 -11.48
CA GLN A 208 -0.75 -0.36 -12.65
C GLN A 208 0.72 -0.73 -12.43
N LEU A 209 1.45 -0.92 -13.53
CA LEU A 209 2.90 -0.69 -13.53
C LEU A 209 3.17 0.81 -13.58
N VAL A 210 4.08 1.30 -12.74
CA VAL A 210 4.53 2.69 -12.72
C VAL A 210 6.05 2.78 -12.77
N GLN A 211 6.56 3.94 -13.15
CA GLN A 211 7.96 4.31 -12.94
C GLN A 211 8.03 5.60 -12.13
N PHE A 212 8.94 5.66 -11.17
CA PHE A 212 9.25 6.86 -10.41
C PHE A 212 10.46 7.55 -11.03
N ARG A 213 10.44 8.88 -11.05
CA ARG A 213 11.57 9.71 -11.49
C ARG A 213 11.87 10.77 -10.45
N TRP A 214 13.08 10.74 -9.89
CA TRP A 214 13.62 11.83 -9.10
C TRP A 214 14.43 12.72 -10.03
N ARG A 215 14.14 14.02 -10.03
CA ARG A 215 14.72 14.97 -10.97
C ARG A 215 15.20 16.22 -10.25
N HIS A 216 16.51 16.45 -10.31
CA HIS A 216 17.16 17.68 -9.91
C HIS A 216 17.11 18.70 -11.04
N GLY A 217 17.05 19.99 -10.70
CA GLY A 217 17.25 21.09 -11.62
C GLY A 217 18.02 22.21 -10.94
N SER A 218 18.99 22.81 -11.65
CA SER A 218 19.80 23.92 -11.17
C SER A 218 19.77 25.14 -12.11
N ASP A 219 20.07 26.32 -11.55
CA ASP A 219 20.07 27.62 -12.22
C ASP A 219 21.48 28.12 -12.59
N ARG A 220 21.57 29.28 -13.24
CA ARG A 220 22.82 29.82 -13.80
C ARG A 220 23.68 30.70 -12.87
N VAL A 221 23.40 30.76 -11.57
CA VAL A 221 23.97 31.78 -10.67
C VAL A 221 24.88 31.20 -9.59
N PHE A 222 24.35 30.40 -8.64
CA PHE A 222 25.16 29.81 -7.56
C PHE A 222 24.87 28.31 -7.38
N ALA A 223 25.49 27.75 -6.36
CA ALA A 223 25.23 26.41 -5.83
C ALA A 223 25.19 26.55 -4.31
N ALA A 224 24.60 25.59 -3.60
CA ALA A 224 24.56 25.65 -2.14
C ALA A 224 25.97 25.72 -1.52
N GLU A 225 26.11 26.50 -0.45
CA GLU A 225 27.34 26.47 0.35
C GLU A 225 27.61 25.07 0.92
N GLY A 226 28.88 24.75 1.17
CA GLY A 226 29.28 23.49 1.80
C GLY A 226 29.33 22.31 0.83
N VAL A 227 28.64 21.23 1.17
CA VAL A 227 28.56 20.01 0.34
C VAL A 227 27.18 20.02 -0.34
N SER A 228 27.12 20.57 -1.57
CA SER A 228 25.90 20.69 -2.35
C SER A 228 25.51 19.37 -3.04
N GLY A 229 24.24 19.25 -3.46
CA GLY A 229 23.70 18.11 -4.19
C GLY A 229 22.55 17.39 -3.47
N TRP A 230 22.16 16.24 -4.02
CA TRP A 230 21.04 15.43 -3.55
C TRP A 230 21.43 13.94 -3.53
N TRP A 231 21.28 13.31 -2.36
CA TRP A 231 21.43 11.87 -2.10
C TRP A 231 20.06 11.23 -1.87
N ILE A 232 19.82 10.06 -2.45
CA ILE A 232 18.57 9.27 -2.29
C ILE A 232 18.95 7.83 -1.93
N ASP A 233 18.20 7.22 -1.01
CA ASP A 233 18.46 5.87 -0.49
C ASP A 233 17.16 5.26 0.10
N THR A 234 17.19 3.97 0.46
CA THR A 234 16.14 3.22 1.18
C THR A 234 14.74 3.54 0.64
N ILE A 235 14.57 3.27 -0.65
CA ILE A 235 13.33 3.49 -1.40
C ILE A 235 12.44 2.26 -1.23
N GLN A 236 11.22 2.46 -0.76
CA GLN A 236 10.23 1.40 -0.61
C GLN A 236 8.89 1.81 -1.23
N VAL A 237 8.26 0.88 -1.94
CA VAL A 237 6.81 0.97 -2.21
C VAL A 237 6.11 -0.01 -1.28
N THR A 238 5.20 0.50 -0.45
CA THR A 238 4.32 -0.34 0.38
C THR A 238 2.93 -0.41 -0.22
N ASN A 239 2.23 -1.54 0.02
CA ASN A 239 0.78 -1.56 0.09
C ASN A 239 0.39 -1.69 1.57
N ASP A 240 -0.62 -0.93 2.00
CA ASP A 240 -1.27 -1.20 3.29
C ASP A 240 -2.10 -2.48 3.11
N ILE A 241 -1.72 -3.57 3.79
CA ILE A 241 -2.45 -4.85 3.82
C ILE A 241 -3.34 -4.87 5.06
N SER A 242 -4.61 -5.27 4.88
CA SER A 242 -5.60 -5.32 5.96
C SER A 242 -5.27 -6.36 7.04
N GLY A 243 -4.41 -7.32 6.72
CA GLY A 243 -3.72 -8.16 7.68
C GLY A 243 -2.71 -9.09 7.00
N GLU A 244 -1.80 -9.67 7.79
CA GLU A 244 -0.89 -10.75 7.39
C GLU A 244 -0.82 -11.84 8.44
N ASN A 245 -0.52 -13.06 7.98
CA ASN A 245 -0.09 -14.15 8.81
C ASN A 245 1.19 -14.72 8.19
N ASN A 246 2.35 -14.25 8.66
CA ASN A 246 3.69 -14.68 8.22
C ASN A 246 4.08 -16.08 8.74
N ASN A 247 3.20 -16.82 9.42
CA ASN A 247 3.51 -18.21 9.79
C ASN A 247 3.51 -19.07 8.52
N ALA A 248 4.57 -19.85 8.34
CA ALA A 248 4.67 -20.78 7.22
C ALA A 248 3.50 -21.78 7.23
N ILE A 249 2.88 -21.97 6.07
CA ILE A 249 1.93 -23.06 5.84
C ILE A 249 2.72 -24.21 5.26
N THR A 250 2.80 -25.34 5.96
CA THR A 250 3.40 -26.57 5.45
C THR A 250 2.34 -27.35 4.67
N ILE A 251 2.67 -27.75 3.45
CA ILE A 251 1.86 -28.63 2.62
C ILE A 251 2.41 -30.06 2.81
N PRO A 252 1.57 -31.08 3.09
CA PRO A 252 2.00 -32.46 3.31
C PRO A 252 2.39 -33.12 1.97
N PHE A 253 2.37 -34.46 1.91
CA PHE A 253 2.39 -35.22 0.64
C PHE A 253 0.96 -35.55 0.14
N THR A 254 -0.04 -35.33 0.99
CA THR A 254 -1.48 -35.48 0.70
C THR A 254 -2.26 -35.11 1.96
N GLY A 255 -3.44 -34.55 1.81
CA GLY A 255 -4.35 -34.10 2.85
C GLY A 255 -4.10 -32.69 3.37
N LEU A 256 -4.49 -32.47 4.63
CA LEU A 256 -4.58 -31.13 5.22
C LEU A 256 -3.22 -30.47 5.47
N THR A 257 -3.11 -29.18 5.15
CA THR A 257 -1.94 -28.37 5.53
C THR A 257 -1.80 -28.17 7.03
N SER A 258 -0.65 -27.65 7.44
CA SER A 258 -0.41 -27.19 8.82
C SER A 258 0.08 -25.74 8.82
N PRO A 259 -0.68 -24.78 9.36
CA PRO A 259 -2.02 -24.92 9.95
C PRO A 259 -3.14 -25.10 8.91
N TYR A 260 -4.31 -25.57 9.37
CA TYR A 260 -5.55 -25.66 8.59
C TYR A 260 -6.76 -25.28 9.49
N PRO A 261 -7.41 -24.11 9.27
CA PRO A 261 -7.00 -23.03 8.36
C PRO A 261 -5.77 -22.27 8.86
N SER A 262 -5.14 -21.52 7.97
CA SER A 262 -4.35 -20.34 8.35
C SER A 262 -5.28 -19.13 8.48
N GLU A 263 -5.21 -18.38 9.58
CA GLU A 263 -6.18 -17.33 9.91
C GLU A 263 -5.52 -15.94 10.01
N ILE A 264 -6.22 -14.91 9.53
CA ILE A 264 -5.93 -13.49 9.75
C ILE A 264 -7.17 -12.86 10.41
N ASN A 265 -6.99 -12.21 11.56
CA ASN A 265 -8.08 -11.44 12.19
C ASN A 265 -7.95 -9.96 11.83
N ILE A 266 -9.04 -9.39 11.34
CA ILE A 266 -9.12 -8.00 10.88
C ILE A 266 -10.10 -7.23 11.76
N ALA A 267 -9.73 -6.00 12.15
CA ALA A 267 -10.53 -5.11 12.96
C ALA A 267 -10.42 -3.67 12.47
N ASN A 268 -11.30 -2.80 12.97
CA ASN A 268 -11.28 -1.34 12.78
C ASN A 268 -11.38 -0.86 11.31
N LEU A 269 -11.83 -1.71 10.38
CA LEU A 269 -12.13 -1.30 9.00
C LEU A 269 -13.59 -0.81 8.89
N ASP A 270 -13.74 0.49 8.60
CA ASP A 270 -15.04 1.13 8.41
C ASP A 270 -15.70 0.78 7.07
N GLY A 271 -17.04 0.68 7.08
CA GLY A 271 -17.87 0.41 5.90
C GLY A 271 -17.97 -1.06 5.52
N LEU A 272 -18.35 -1.33 4.27
CA LEU A 272 -18.48 -2.68 3.72
C LEU A 272 -17.37 -2.96 2.70
N VAL A 273 -17.06 -4.23 2.48
CA VAL A 273 -16.11 -4.69 1.44
C VAL A 273 -16.55 -4.21 0.05
N LYS A 274 -15.64 -3.58 -0.71
CA LYS A 274 -15.81 -3.25 -2.14
C LYS A 274 -14.85 -4.00 -3.07
N GLY A 275 -13.83 -4.64 -2.50
CA GLY A 275 -12.87 -5.46 -3.22
C GLY A 275 -11.90 -6.13 -2.25
N VAL A 276 -11.42 -7.32 -2.62
CA VAL A 276 -10.40 -8.08 -1.89
C VAL A 276 -9.24 -8.37 -2.85
N GLN A 277 -8.05 -8.55 -2.30
CA GLN A 277 -6.87 -9.10 -2.96
C GLN A 277 -6.11 -9.96 -1.94
N VAL A 278 -5.62 -11.14 -2.33
CA VAL A 278 -4.85 -12.04 -1.46
C VAL A 278 -3.45 -12.23 -2.04
N ASN A 279 -2.42 -12.20 -1.21
CA ASN A 279 -1.04 -12.44 -1.65
C ASN A 279 -0.42 -13.60 -0.86
N LEU A 280 0.07 -14.60 -1.57
CA LEU A 280 0.93 -15.67 -1.03
C LEU A 280 2.39 -15.26 -1.17
N LYS A 281 3.24 -15.69 -0.23
CA LYS A 281 4.66 -15.34 -0.20
C LYS A 281 5.52 -16.59 -0.07
N ASN A 282 6.49 -16.73 -0.96
CA ASN A 282 7.37 -17.89 -1.07
C ASN A 282 6.61 -19.25 -1.18
N PHE A 283 5.66 -19.35 -2.11
CA PHE A 283 5.02 -20.62 -2.46
C PHE A 283 6.02 -21.56 -3.14
N ASN A 284 6.07 -22.81 -2.68
CA ASN A 284 6.91 -23.89 -3.18
C ASN A 284 6.05 -25.16 -3.28
N HIS A 285 6.02 -25.81 -4.43
CA HIS A 285 5.45 -27.15 -4.65
C HIS A 285 6.12 -27.84 -5.84
N THR A 286 6.04 -29.16 -5.91
CA THR A 286 6.61 -29.95 -7.03
C THR A 286 5.64 -30.16 -8.17
N SER A 287 4.35 -30.30 -7.85
CA SER A 287 3.22 -30.17 -8.76
C SER A 287 2.26 -29.16 -8.11
N PRO A 288 2.11 -27.93 -8.61
CA PRO A 288 1.13 -26.98 -8.08
C PRO A 288 -0.33 -27.36 -8.36
N ASP A 289 -0.57 -28.33 -9.27
CA ASP A 289 -1.90 -28.92 -9.55
C ASP A 289 -2.64 -29.30 -8.26
N ASP A 290 -2.01 -30.17 -7.47
CA ASP A 290 -2.63 -30.84 -6.31
C ASP A 290 -2.92 -29.88 -5.13
N VAL A 291 -2.79 -28.56 -5.30
CA VAL A 291 -2.80 -27.56 -4.21
C VAL A 291 -4.06 -26.67 -4.26
N ASP A 292 -5.13 -27.19 -3.67
CA ASP A 292 -6.39 -26.48 -3.48
C ASP A 292 -6.28 -25.33 -2.46
N LEU A 293 -6.86 -24.17 -2.76
CA LEU A 293 -6.75 -22.95 -1.95
C LEU A 293 -8.08 -22.19 -1.84
N MET A 294 -8.79 -22.33 -0.70
CA MET A 294 -10.04 -21.61 -0.44
C MET A 294 -9.87 -20.44 0.55
N LEU A 295 -10.30 -19.25 0.16
CA LEU A 295 -10.50 -18.13 1.07
C LEU A 295 -11.93 -18.12 1.63
N VAL A 296 -12.07 -17.94 2.94
CA VAL A 296 -13.34 -17.82 3.66
C VAL A 296 -13.37 -16.50 4.44
N ALA A 297 -14.44 -15.74 4.27
CA ALA A 297 -14.69 -14.47 4.95
C ALA A 297 -15.38 -14.66 6.33
N PRO A 298 -15.37 -13.64 7.22
CA PRO A 298 -15.98 -13.70 8.55
C PRO A 298 -17.48 -14.05 8.57
N ASN A 299 -18.19 -13.83 7.47
CA ASN A 299 -19.61 -14.17 7.30
C ASN A 299 -19.86 -15.56 6.67
N GLY A 300 -18.81 -16.36 6.44
CA GLY A 300 -18.91 -17.70 5.85
C GLY A 300 -19.04 -17.75 4.33
N ARG A 301 -19.05 -16.59 3.63
CA ARG A 301 -18.84 -16.58 2.16
C ARG A 301 -17.44 -17.13 1.85
N LYS A 302 -17.28 -17.77 0.69
CA LYS A 302 -16.02 -18.42 0.31
C LYS A 302 -15.79 -18.47 -1.20
N VAL A 303 -14.53 -18.45 -1.61
CA VAL A 303 -14.07 -18.43 -3.02
C VAL A 303 -12.80 -19.27 -3.11
N ILE A 304 -12.67 -20.12 -4.13
CA ILE A 304 -11.42 -20.82 -4.43
C ILE A 304 -10.51 -19.88 -5.23
N LEU A 305 -9.24 -19.82 -4.84
CA LEU A 305 -8.23 -18.93 -5.42
C LEU A 305 -7.38 -19.66 -6.47
N MET A 306 -6.97 -20.88 -6.16
CA MET A 306 -6.31 -21.84 -7.03
C MET A 306 -6.75 -23.26 -6.66
N SER A 307 -6.84 -24.12 -7.66
CA SER A 307 -7.17 -25.55 -7.62
C SER A 307 -6.96 -26.05 -9.05
N ASP A 308 -6.32 -27.22 -9.23
CA ASP A 308 -5.95 -27.80 -10.53
C ASP A 308 -5.18 -26.83 -11.45
N VAL A 309 -4.05 -26.29 -10.99
CA VAL A 309 -3.29 -25.26 -11.74
C VAL A 309 -1.79 -25.49 -11.79
N GLY A 310 -1.23 -25.27 -12.98
CA GLY A 310 0.20 -25.30 -13.24
C GLY A 310 0.76 -26.69 -13.52
N GLY A 311 -0.05 -27.75 -13.52
CA GLY A 311 0.38 -29.09 -13.87
C GLY A 311 1.40 -29.67 -12.90
N THR A 312 2.21 -30.58 -13.43
CA THR A 312 3.38 -31.17 -12.74
C THR A 312 4.65 -30.31 -12.85
N ASN A 313 4.53 -28.97 -12.96
CA ASN A 313 5.65 -28.04 -13.11
C ASN A 313 6.13 -27.49 -11.75
N PRO A 314 7.34 -27.83 -11.25
CA PRO A 314 7.78 -27.40 -9.92
C PRO A 314 7.91 -25.87 -9.78
N VAL A 315 7.25 -25.33 -8.76
CA VAL A 315 7.29 -23.92 -8.38
C VAL A 315 8.16 -23.72 -7.14
N SER A 316 8.95 -22.65 -7.11
CA SER A 316 9.80 -22.35 -5.94
C SER A 316 9.87 -20.86 -5.63
N ASN A 317 9.57 -20.53 -4.38
CA ASN A 317 9.54 -19.19 -3.80
C ASN A 317 8.66 -18.17 -4.55
N LEU A 318 7.63 -18.63 -5.26
CA LEU A 318 6.71 -17.77 -6.01
C LEU A 318 5.89 -16.87 -5.10
N ASN A 319 5.57 -15.69 -5.61
CA ASN A 319 4.76 -14.68 -4.95
C ASN A 319 3.54 -14.40 -5.84
N LEU A 320 2.39 -14.93 -5.41
CA LEU A 320 1.14 -14.93 -6.18
C LEU A 320 0.14 -13.96 -5.57
N SER A 321 -0.47 -13.12 -6.40
CA SER A 321 -1.44 -12.09 -6.00
C SER A 321 -2.80 -12.34 -6.66
N PHE A 322 -3.76 -12.89 -5.93
CA PHE A 322 -5.14 -13.10 -6.39
C PHE A 322 -5.93 -11.78 -6.37
N ASP A 323 -6.47 -11.37 -7.53
CA ASP A 323 -7.16 -10.10 -7.76
C ASP A 323 -8.06 -10.19 -9.01
N ASP A 324 -9.37 -9.92 -8.90
CA ASP A 324 -10.32 -10.01 -10.02
C ASP A 324 -9.98 -9.13 -11.23
N THR A 325 -9.22 -8.06 -11.00
CA THR A 325 -8.79 -7.13 -12.06
C THR A 325 -7.40 -7.45 -12.62
N ALA A 326 -6.80 -8.58 -12.22
CA ALA A 326 -5.70 -9.18 -12.94
C ALA A 326 -6.11 -9.50 -14.39
N THR A 327 -5.16 -9.37 -15.31
CA THR A 327 -5.39 -9.60 -16.74
C THR A 327 -5.30 -11.08 -17.15
N ALA A 328 -4.78 -11.94 -16.28
CA ALA A 328 -4.60 -13.37 -16.50
C ALA A 328 -5.32 -14.18 -15.41
N SER A 329 -5.85 -15.33 -15.78
CA SER A 329 -6.08 -16.45 -14.84
C SER A 329 -4.77 -17.24 -14.70
N LEU A 330 -4.70 -18.13 -13.71
CA LEU A 330 -3.60 -19.10 -13.65
C LEU A 330 -3.68 -20.06 -14.85
N PRO A 331 -2.54 -20.60 -15.30
CA PRO A 331 -2.50 -21.67 -16.27
C PRO A 331 -3.02 -22.99 -15.70
N ASP A 332 -3.49 -23.83 -16.63
CA ASP A 332 -3.75 -25.27 -16.52
C ASP A 332 -2.37 -25.99 -16.56
N ASP A 333 -2.10 -26.88 -17.53
CA ASP A 333 -0.78 -27.52 -17.82
C ASP A 333 0.51 -26.65 -17.80
N ASP A 334 0.44 -25.32 -17.93
CA ASP A 334 1.61 -24.43 -18.16
C ASP A 334 2.25 -23.91 -16.85
N ALA A 335 3.58 -23.72 -16.80
CA ALA A 335 4.28 -23.34 -15.56
C ALA A 335 3.87 -21.96 -14.99
N ILE A 336 3.47 -21.92 -13.71
CA ILE A 336 3.15 -20.70 -12.96
C ILE A 336 4.42 -19.85 -12.70
N VAL A 337 4.29 -18.52 -12.69
CA VAL A 337 5.38 -17.57 -12.40
C VAL A 337 4.94 -16.49 -11.39
N ASP A 338 5.86 -15.69 -10.85
CA ASP A 338 5.52 -14.54 -9.99
C ASP A 338 4.57 -13.57 -10.72
N GLY A 339 3.44 -13.23 -10.10
CA GLY A 339 2.42 -12.48 -10.81
C GLY A 339 1.15 -12.14 -10.02
N SER A 340 0.29 -11.35 -10.69
CA SER A 340 -1.08 -11.10 -10.26
C SER A 340 -2.03 -11.85 -11.19
N TYR A 341 -2.91 -12.66 -10.61
CA TYR A 341 -3.82 -13.57 -11.29
C TYR A 341 -5.24 -13.42 -10.76
N LYS A 342 -6.23 -13.81 -11.56
CA LYS A 342 -7.59 -14.00 -11.05
C LYS A 342 -7.68 -15.27 -10.20
N PRO A 343 -8.68 -15.38 -9.30
CA PRO A 343 -9.11 -16.69 -8.81
C PRO A 343 -9.35 -17.64 -9.99
N THR A 344 -8.87 -18.88 -9.86
CA THR A 344 -8.89 -19.90 -10.92
C THR A 344 -9.19 -21.26 -10.28
N ASN A 345 -10.00 -22.07 -10.95
CA ASN A 345 -10.37 -23.43 -10.57
C ASN A 345 -10.47 -24.20 -11.89
N PHE A 346 -9.70 -25.27 -12.06
CA PHE A 346 -10.07 -26.31 -13.03
C PHE A 346 -10.84 -27.43 -12.29
N GLU A 347 -10.98 -28.61 -12.90
CA GLU A 347 -11.87 -29.77 -12.63
C GLU A 347 -12.86 -29.76 -11.42
N PRO A 348 -13.72 -28.73 -11.25
CA PRO A 348 -14.20 -28.33 -9.93
C PRO A 348 -15.20 -29.31 -9.30
N ASN A 349 -14.89 -29.88 -8.12
CA ASN A 349 -15.83 -30.50 -7.15
C ASN A 349 -15.17 -30.80 -5.77
N ASP A 350 -14.29 -29.91 -5.31
CA ASP A 350 -13.11 -30.26 -4.50
C ASP A 350 -13.43 -30.43 -3.00
N ASP A 351 -13.02 -31.54 -2.36
CA ASP A 351 -13.36 -31.84 -0.95
C ASP A 351 -12.41 -31.13 0.02
N PHE A 352 -12.83 -29.96 0.51
CA PHE A 352 -12.22 -29.29 1.66
C PHE A 352 -12.78 -29.87 2.98
N PRO A 353 -12.02 -30.68 3.74
CA PRO A 353 -12.56 -31.34 4.93
C PRO A 353 -12.83 -30.38 6.10
N LEU A 354 -13.61 -30.84 7.08
CA LEU A 354 -13.88 -30.05 8.29
C LEU A 354 -12.57 -29.68 9.02
N PRO A 355 -12.39 -28.42 9.46
CA PRO A 355 -13.44 -27.42 9.73
C PRO A 355 -13.73 -26.43 8.58
N ALA A 356 -13.39 -26.72 7.33
CA ALA A 356 -13.77 -25.87 6.20
C ALA A 356 -15.31 -25.82 6.00
N PRO A 357 -15.89 -24.66 5.59
CA PRO A 357 -17.32 -24.57 5.31
C PRO A 357 -17.69 -25.37 4.06
N GLN A 358 -18.65 -26.28 4.19
CA GLN A 358 -19.00 -27.28 3.17
C GLN A 358 -19.87 -26.71 2.02
N GLY A 359 -20.03 -27.50 0.95
CA GLY A 359 -20.82 -27.18 -0.25
C GLY A 359 -20.16 -26.19 -1.21
N GLU A 360 -20.88 -25.72 -2.23
CA GLU A 360 -20.33 -24.85 -3.28
C GLU A 360 -19.65 -23.55 -2.80
N PRO A 361 -18.64 -23.04 -3.52
CA PRO A 361 -18.19 -21.66 -3.42
C PRO A 361 -19.34 -20.65 -3.55
N THR A 362 -19.17 -19.47 -2.97
CA THR A 362 -20.15 -18.36 -3.09
C THR A 362 -20.08 -17.68 -4.46
N GLY A 363 -18.94 -17.75 -5.12
CA GLY A 363 -18.67 -17.25 -6.46
C GLY A 363 -17.25 -17.66 -6.89
N ALA A 364 -16.94 -17.43 -8.16
CA ALA A 364 -15.63 -17.62 -8.76
C ALA A 364 -14.78 -16.32 -8.74
N MET A 365 -15.29 -15.20 -8.22
CA MET A 365 -14.55 -13.94 -8.08
C MET A 365 -14.47 -13.49 -6.61
N LEU A 366 -13.39 -12.78 -6.25
CA LEU A 366 -13.25 -12.11 -4.94
C LEU A 366 -14.37 -11.08 -4.72
N ALA A 367 -14.98 -10.58 -5.80
CA ALA A 367 -16.19 -9.77 -5.79
C ALA A 367 -17.37 -10.41 -5.06
N ALA A 368 -17.43 -11.74 -4.92
CA ALA A 368 -18.40 -12.43 -4.08
C ALA A 368 -18.33 -11.99 -2.60
N PHE A 369 -17.22 -11.42 -2.13
CA PHE A 369 -17.11 -10.84 -0.79
C PHE A 369 -17.70 -9.43 -0.65
N ASN A 370 -18.06 -8.76 -1.75
CA ASN A 370 -18.56 -7.37 -1.72
C ASN A 370 -19.88 -7.23 -0.95
N GLY A 371 -20.05 -6.08 -0.30
CA GLY A 371 -21.20 -5.80 0.58
C GLY A 371 -21.16 -6.48 1.95
N SER A 372 -20.14 -7.30 2.24
CA SER A 372 -19.96 -7.91 3.57
C SER A 372 -19.26 -6.97 4.57
N ASN A 373 -19.37 -7.29 5.86
CA ASN A 373 -18.57 -6.65 6.90
C ASN A 373 -17.12 -7.18 6.81
N PRO A 374 -16.11 -6.30 6.66
CA PRO A 374 -14.71 -6.72 6.51
C PRO A 374 -14.08 -7.28 7.80
N ASN A 375 -14.66 -7.00 8.97
CA ASN A 375 -14.05 -7.28 10.27
C ASN A 375 -14.36 -8.69 10.77
N GLY A 376 -13.36 -9.35 11.36
CA GLY A 376 -13.40 -10.71 11.90
C GLY A 376 -12.30 -11.61 11.36
N ALA A 377 -12.45 -12.92 11.55
CA ALA A 377 -11.51 -13.94 11.07
C ALA A 377 -11.70 -14.23 9.58
N TRP A 378 -10.68 -13.89 8.78
CA TRP A 378 -10.50 -14.37 7.41
C TRP A 378 -9.61 -15.62 7.44
N LYS A 379 -10.03 -16.67 6.74
CA LYS A 379 -9.41 -18.00 6.81
C LYS A 379 -9.00 -18.47 5.43
N LEU A 380 -7.80 -19.01 5.35
CA LEU A 380 -7.24 -19.66 4.18
C LEU A 380 -7.15 -21.16 4.49
N PHE A 381 -7.93 -21.95 3.77
CA PHE A 381 -7.92 -23.42 3.84
C PHE A 381 -7.14 -23.95 2.64
N LEU A 382 -6.26 -24.93 2.89
CA LEU A 382 -5.46 -25.57 1.86
C LEU A 382 -5.50 -27.09 2.00
N VAL A 383 -5.65 -27.77 0.87
CA VAL A 383 -5.55 -29.23 0.77
C VAL A 383 -4.45 -29.57 -0.24
N ASP A 384 -3.78 -30.69 -0.02
CA ASP A 384 -2.98 -31.38 -1.02
C ASP A 384 -3.77 -32.63 -1.43
N ASP A 385 -4.14 -32.81 -2.70
CA ASP A 385 -5.11 -33.84 -3.10
C ASP A 385 -4.50 -35.11 -3.74
N ASP A 386 -3.18 -35.15 -4.00
CA ASP A 386 -2.48 -36.17 -4.83
C ASP A 386 -3.07 -37.58 -4.72
N TYR A 387 -3.80 -37.99 -5.77
CA TYR A 387 -4.49 -39.28 -5.86
C TYR A 387 -3.55 -40.50 -6.01
N GLY A 388 -2.25 -40.34 -5.77
CA GLY A 388 -1.38 -41.38 -5.26
C GLY A 388 -0.23 -41.77 -6.19
N ASN A 389 0.42 -40.82 -6.86
CA ASN A 389 1.54 -41.12 -7.77
C ASN A 389 2.82 -41.62 -7.04
N ASN A 390 2.93 -41.41 -5.72
CA ASN A 390 4.03 -41.84 -4.82
C ASN A 390 5.42 -41.22 -5.12
N ILE A 391 5.50 -40.16 -5.94
CA ILE A 391 6.64 -39.24 -5.97
C ILE A 391 6.54 -38.38 -4.70
N ALA A 392 7.65 -37.87 -4.15
CA ALA A 392 7.61 -37.02 -2.95
C ALA A 392 7.09 -35.60 -3.28
N ASN A 393 5.79 -35.48 -3.55
CA ASN A 393 5.12 -34.24 -3.92
C ASN A 393 4.73 -33.44 -2.66
N ALA A 394 5.54 -32.48 -2.23
CA ALA A 394 5.27 -31.74 -0.99
C ALA A 394 5.94 -30.37 -0.98
N GLY A 395 5.38 -29.43 -0.22
CA GLY A 395 5.91 -28.08 -0.19
C GLY A 395 5.41 -27.18 0.93
N ASN A 396 5.32 -25.88 0.65
CA ASN A 396 5.03 -24.85 1.65
C ASN A 396 4.72 -23.49 1.03
N ILE A 397 4.07 -22.64 1.82
CA ILE A 397 4.06 -21.19 1.65
C ILE A 397 4.87 -20.61 2.81
N SER A 398 6.20 -20.60 2.67
CA SER A 398 7.13 -20.31 3.79
C SER A 398 7.12 -18.86 4.27
N GLY A 399 6.64 -17.92 3.45
CA GLY A 399 6.41 -16.53 3.83
C GLY A 399 5.01 -16.25 4.38
N GLY A 400 4.16 -17.28 4.47
CA GLY A 400 2.75 -17.12 4.83
C GLY A 400 1.94 -16.32 3.80
N TRP A 401 0.89 -15.64 4.25
CA TRP A 401 -0.02 -14.91 3.38
C TRP A 401 -0.44 -13.55 3.94
N SER A 402 -0.95 -12.69 3.06
CA SER A 402 -1.55 -11.41 3.41
C SER A 402 -2.85 -11.20 2.66
N ILE A 403 -3.73 -10.38 3.23
CA ILE A 403 -5.00 -9.97 2.63
C ILE A 403 -5.11 -8.45 2.59
N VAL A 404 -5.57 -7.96 1.46
CA VAL A 404 -5.93 -6.58 1.19
C VAL A 404 -7.44 -6.51 1.07
N ILE A 405 -8.08 -5.70 1.91
CA ILE A 405 -9.51 -5.42 1.83
C ILE A 405 -9.70 -3.93 1.60
N GLN A 406 -10.30 -3.61 0.47
CA GLN A 406 -10.78 -2.26 0.19
C GLN A 406 -12.22 -2.13 0.72
N THR A 407 -12.53 -1.05 1.42
CA THR A 407 -13.90 -0.79 1.94
C THR A 407 -14.52 0.48 1.39
N SER A 408 -15.82 0.66 1.59
CA SER A 408 -16.53 1.92 1.40
C SER A 408 -17.76 2.01 2.30
N THR A 409 -17.96 3.21 2.87
CA THR A 409 -19.16 3.61 3.61
C THR A 409 -20.30 4.11 2.70
N ASN A 410 -20.02 4.30 1.40
CA ASN A 410 -20.96 4.81 0.39
C ASN A 410 -21.27 3.76 -0.69
N LEU A 411 -21.36 2.48 -0.30
CA LEU A 411 -21.80 1.41 -1.20
C LEU A 411 -23.32 1.38 -1.35
N ILE A 412 -23.77 0.82 -2.48
CA ILE A 412 -25.13 0.30 -2.62
C ILE A 412 -25.00 -1.21 -2.41
N ASN A 413 -25.39 -1.69 -1.23
CA ASN A 413 -25.39 -3.10 -0.89
C ASN A 413 -26.63 -3.77 -1.51
N ILE A 414 -26.44 -4.79 -2.33
CA ILE A 414 -27.52 -5.57 -2.94
C ILE A 414 -27.67 -6.87 -2.11
N PRO A 415 -28.77 -7.05 -1.37
CA PRO A 415 -29.03 -8.31 -0.67
C PRO A 415 -29.51 -9.38 -1.64
N THR A 416 -29.34 -10.65 -1.27
CA THR A 416 -29.79 -11.82 -2.06
C THR A 416 -31.29 -11.79 -2.39
N ILE A 417 -32.12 -11.17 -1.53
CA ILE A 417 -33.54 -10.92 -1.79
C ILE A 417 -33.91 -9.58 -1.15
N GLY A 418 -34.58 -8.70 -1.90
CA GLY A 418 -35.21 -7.48 -1.38
C GLY A 418 -34.68 -6.20 -2.00
N ALA A 419 -35.01 -5.06 -1.40
CA ALA A 419 -34.46 -3.77 -1.81
C ALA A 419 -32.99 -3.64 -1.36
N ALA A 420 -32.18 -2.95 -2.16
CA ALA A 420 -30.81 -2.58 -1.80
C ALA A 420 -30.76 -1.68 -0.54
N GLU A 421 -29.56 -1.47 0.01
CA GLU A 421 -29.32 -0.39 0.98
C GLU A 421 -28.14 0.49 0.55
N PRO A 422 -28.27 1.84 0.53
CA PRO A 422 -29.51 2.61 0.76
C PRO A 422 -30.48 2.53 -0.43
N TYR A 423 -31.79 2.50 -0.16
CA TYR A 423 -32.85 2.56 -1.17
C TYR A 423 -33.90 3.64 -0.82
N PRO A 424 -34.04 4.70 -1.64
CA PRO A 424 -33.23 5.02 -2.80
C PRO A 424 -31.81 5.46 -2.42
N SER A 425 -30.81 5.11 -3.24
CA SER A 425 -29.48 5.72 -3.15
C SER A 425 -29.53 7.11 -3.79
N GLN A 426 -29.32 8.15 -2.99
CA GLN A 426 -29.62 9.54 -3.37
C GLN A 426 -28.36 10.35 -3.75
N VAL A 427 -28.24 10.71 -5.03
CA VAL A 427 -27.29 11.74 -5.49
C VAL A 427 -27.97 13.11 -5.49
N THR A 428 -27.47 14.04 -4.68
CA THR A 428 -28.01 15.41 -4.59
C THR A 428 -27.30 16.33 -5.59
N ILE A 429 -28.05 16.85 -6.57
CA ILE A 429 -27.57 17.78 -7.60
C ILE A 429 -28.09 19.19 -7.29
N SER A 430 -27.23 20.20 -7.35
CA SER A 430 -27.57 21.61 -7.08
C SER A 430 -26.83 22.55 -8.04
N GLY A 431 -27.21 23.84 -8.04
CA GLY A 431 -26.54 24.90 -8.81
C GLY A 431 -26.82 24.93 -10.33
N LEU A 432 -27.34 23.87 -10.92
CA LEU A 432 -27.70 23.82 -12.35
C LEU A 432 -28.95 24.67 -12.66
N GLN A 433 -28.95 25.29 -13.84
CA GLN A 433 -30.07 26.08 -14.36
C GLN A 433 -30.59 25.50 -15.69
N GLY A 434 -31.86 25.75 -16.01
CA GLY A 434 -32.50 25.26 -17.24
C GLY A 434 -33.18 23.91 -17.09
N SER A 435 -33.25 23.13 -18.18
CA SER A 435 -33.89 21.82 -18.23
C SER A 435 -32.87 20.72 -18.54
N VAL A 436 -33.08 19.51 -18.00
CA VAL A 436 -32.23 18.35 -18.28
C VAL A 436 -32.38 17.95 -19.75
N THR A 437 -31.29 18.09 -20.51
CA THR A 437 -31.18 17.66 -21.93
C THR A 437 -30.45 16.34 -22.09
N LYS A 438 -29.58 15.99 -21.14
CA LYS A 438 -28.88 14.70 -21.05
C LYS A 438 -28.64 14.35 -19.58
N ALA A 439 -28.76 13.07 -19.25
CA ALA A 439 -28.17 12.45 -18.06
C ALA A 439 -27.21 11.34 -18.50
N VAL A 440 -26.26 10.98 -17.64
CA VAL A 440 -25.41 9.78 -17.74
C VAL A 440 -25.37 9.20 -16.34
N VAL A 441 -25.53 7.89 -16.19
CA VAL A 441 -25.54 7.24 -14.88
C VAL A 441 -24.49 6.15 -14.86
N THR A 442 -23.38 6.42 -14.18
CA THR A 442 -22.32 5.43 -14.02
C THR A 442 -22.53 4.60 -12.76
N LEU A 443 -22.89 3.33 -12.92
CA LEU A 443 -22.80 2.35 -11.83
C LEU A 443 -21.33 1.93 -11.73
N LYS A 444 -20.71 2.16 -10.56
CA LYS A 444 -19.28 1.92 -10.34
C LYS A 444 -19.07 0.69 -9.47
N ASN A 445 -18.09 -0.14 -9.83
CA ASN A 445 -17.73 -1.35 -9.10
C ASN A 445 -18.93 -2.29 -8.88
N PHE A 446 -19.81 -2.40 -9.89
CA PHE A 446 -20.96 -3.29 -9.89
C PHE A 446 -20.50 -4.75 -9.84
N SER A 447 -21.05 -5.50 -8.89
CA SER A 447 -20.79 -6.93 -8.73
C SER A 447 -22.09 -7.65 -8.36
N HIS A 448 -22.39 -8.77 -9.00
CA HIS A 448 -23.48 -9.67 -8.62
C HIS A 448 -23.23 -11.08 -9.17
N LEU A 449 -23.76 -12.10 -8.48
CA LEU A 449 -23.62 -13.51 -8.88
C LEU A 449 -24.50 -13.86 -10.09
N ALA A 450 -25.68 -13.24 -10.17
CA ALA A 450 -26.61 -13.32 -11.28
C ALA A 450 -27.13 -11.89 -11.58
N PRO A 451 -26.47 -11.11 -12.45
CA PRO A 451 -26.87 -9.75 -12.78
C PRO A 451 -28.33 -9.56 -13.20
N ASP A 452 -28.98 -10.57 -13.76
CA ASP A 452 -30.40 -10.51 -14.13
C ASP A 452 -31.35 -10.33 -12.94
N ASP A 453 -30.97 -10.74 -11.72
CA ASP A 453 -31.73 -10.46 -10.49
C ASP A 453 -31.78 -8.95 -10.11
N VAL A 454 -31.04 -8.07 -10.80
CA VAL A 454 -30.84 -6.68 -10.35
C VAL A 454 -31.64 -5.64 -11.17
N ASP A 455 -32.79 -5.24 -10.62
CA ASP A 455 -33.54 -4.06 -11.06
C ASP A 455 -32.89 -2.74 -10.60
N VAL A 456 -32.67 -1.81 -11.52
CA VAL A 456 -32.16 -0.45 -11.24
C VAL A 456 -33.06 0.62 -11.85
N LEU A 457 -33.76 1.37 -10.99
CA LEU A 457 -34.63 2.48 -11.38
C LEU A 457 -34.01 3.84 -11.05
N LEU A 458 -33.74 4.66 -12.06
CA LEU A 458 -33.42 6.08 -11.86
C LEU A 458 -34.71 6.87 -11.61
N VAL A 459 -34.74 7.71 -10.57
CA VAL A 459 -35.84 8.65 -10.29
C VAL A 459 -35.30 10.08 -10.24
N ALA A 460 -35.89 10.98 -11.03
CA ALA A 460 -35.54 12.39 -11.06
C ALA A 460 -36.33 13.22 -10.02
N PRO A 461 -35.85 14.41 -9.60
CA PRO A 461 -36.52 15.24 -8.59
C PRO A 461 -37.95 15.70 -8.91
N ASN A 462 -38.42 15.51 -10.14
CA ASN A 462 -39.79 15.80 -10.58
C ASN A 462 -40.68 14.54 -10.71
N GLY A 463 -40.25 13.41 -10.14
CA GLY A 463 -40.98 12.14 -10.15
C GLY A 463 -40.95 11.35 -11.46
N ARG A 464 -40.30 11.87 -12.53
CA ARG A 464 -40.03 11.08 -13.74
C ARG A 464 -38.99 10.00 -13.43
N ASN A 465 -39.15 8.82 -13.99
CA ASN A 465 -38.24 7.71 -13.79
C ASN A 465 -37.87 6.99 -15.09
N VAL A 466 -36.79 6.22 -15.05
CA VAL A 466 -36.25 5.41 -16.16
C VAL A 466 -35.64 4.14 -15.57
N VAL A 467 -36.05 2.97 -16.06
CA VAL A 467 -35.36 1.70 -15.76
C VAL A 467 -34.03 1.71 -16.51
N LEU A 468 -32.93 1.54 -15.78
CA LEU A 468 -31.57 1.47 -16.33
C LEU A 468 -31.13 0.01 -16.58
N MET A 469 -31.62 -0.90 -15.74
CA MET A 469 -31.27 -2.31 -15.71
C MET A 469 -32.45 -3.09 -15.12
N SER A 470 -32.76 -4.27 -15.68
CA SER A 470 -33.83 -5.20 -15.29
C SER A 470 -33.68 -6.45 -16.17
N ASP A 471 -33.77 -7.66 -15.62
CA ASP A 471 -33.58 -8.93 -16.34
C ASP A 471 -32.29 -8.99 -17.20
N ALA A 472 -31.22 -8.30 -16.80
CA ALA A 472 -30.08 -7.96 -17.68
C ALA A 472 -28.74 -8.56 -17.24
N GLY A 473 -28.07 -9.26 -18.15
CA GLY A 473 -26.74 -9.84 -17.97
C GLY A 473 -26.72 -11.35 -17.78
N GLY A 474 -27.84 -11.94 -17.35
CA GLY A 474 -27.97 -13.38 -17.16
C GLY A 474 -27.39 -13.88 -15.84
N ASN A 475 -27.55 -15.18 -15.57
CA ASN A 475 -27.04 -15.88 -14.39
C ASN A 475 -25.50 -16.11 -14.44
N THR A 476 -24.71 -15.09 -14.80
CA THR A 476 -23.23 -15.16 -14.90
C THR A 476 -22.60 -14.11 -14.01
N GLU A 477 -21.75 -14.54 -13.07
CA GLU A 477 -21.12 -13.65 -12.10
C GLU A 477 -20.32 -12.53 -12.77
N VAL A 478 -20.45 -11.32 -12.23
CA VAL A 478 -19.62 -10.17 -12.59
C VAL A 478 -19.00 -9.54 -11.34
N GLY A 479 -17.75 -9.10 -11.47
CA GLY A 479 -17.02 -8.37 -10.44
C GLY A 479 -16.50 -7.03 -10.94
N GLY A 480 -16.66 -5.98 -10.12
CA GLY A 480 -15.99 -4.68 -10.31
C GLY A 480 -16.34 -3.87 -11.57
N LEU A 481 -17.45 -4.18 -12.26
CA LEU A 481 -17.80 -3.53 -13.53
C LEU A 481 -18.13 -2.04 -13.37
N ASN A 482 -17.83 -1.25 -14.40
CA ASN A 482 -18.26 0.14 -14.51
C ASN A 482 -19.21 0.27 -15.71
N LEU A 483 -20.51 0.40 -15.44
CA LEU A 483 -21.58 0.53 -16.44
C LEU A 483 -21.91 2.04 -16.60
N VAL A 484 -22.21 2.55 -17.80
CA VAL A 484 -22.24 4.00 -18.15
C VAL A 484 -23.43 4.38 -19.02
#